data_AF-A0A838IXI5-F1
#
_entry.id   AF-A0A838IXI5-F1
#
_cell.length_a   1.000
_cell.length_b   1.000
_cell.length_c   1.000
_cell.angle_alpha   90.00
_cell.angle_beta   90.00
_cell.angle_gamma   90.00
#
_symmetry.space_group_name_H-M   'P 1'
#
loop_
_entity.id
_entity.type
_entity.pdbx_description
1 polymer ?
#
loop_
_entity_poly.entity_id
_entity_poly.type
_entity_poly.pdbx_seq_one_letter_code
_entity_poly.pdbx_strand_id
1 'polypeptide(L)' 'MSVLRDDPAILPELAVGGYGRLHGWLREHVYRHARLYRADELLERSTGRGLDPSDYLAYVKEKYGALYGVG' A
#
# COMPACT_ATOMS: atom_id res chain seq x y z
N MET A 1 -1.83 5.49 2.61
CA MET A 1 -1.52 4.05 2.63
C MET A 1 -1.86 3.46 4.00
N SER A 2 -2.53 2.31 4.07
CA SER A 2 -2.84 1.60 5.34
C SER A 2 -1.63 0.84 5.88
N VAL A 3 -0.99 0.02 5.04
CA VAL A 3 0.12 -0.89 5.40
C VAL A 3 1.27 -0.27 6.20
N LEU A 4 1.60 1.02 5.96
CA LEU A 4 2.66 1.72 6.69
C LEU A 4 2.27 2.18 8.10
N ARG A 5 0.97 2.15 8.45
CA ARG A 5 0.50 2.31 9.83
C ARG A 5 0.66 1.00 10.61
N ASP A 6 0.45 -0.13 9.94
CA ASP A 6 0.49 -1.46 10.54
C ASP A 6 1.93 -1.91 10.80
N ASP A 7 2.85 -1.67 9.85
CA ASP A 7 4.28 -1.89 10.03
C ASP A 7 5.11 -0.73 9.44
N PRO A 8 5.50 0.28 10.25
CA PRO A 8 6.34 1.38 9.79
C PRO A 8 7.78 0.95 9.45
N ALA A 9 8.23 -0.25 9.86
CA ALA A 9 9.56 -0.76 9.52
C ALA A 9 9.66 -1.26 8.06
N ILE A 10 8.54 -1.33 7.33
CA ILE A 10 8.52 -1.64 5.90
C ILE A 10 9.37 -0.66 5.08
N LEU A 11 9.29 0.66 5.32
CA LEU A 11 10.08 1.64 4.56
C LEU A 11 11.60 1.48 4.79
N PRO A 12 12.11 1.38 6.05
CA PRO A 12 13.50 1.04 6.31
C PRO A 12 13.96 -0.28 5.70
N GLU A 13 13.14 -1.34 5.71
CA GLU A 13 13.51 -2.63 5.11
C GLU A 13 13.67 -2.52 3.58
N LEU A 14 12.71 -1.88 2.92
CA LEU A 14 12.74 -1.65 1.47
C LEU A 14 13.95 -0.81 1.05
N ALA A 15 14.36 0.16 1.87
CA ALA A 15 15.52 1.02 1.59
C ALA A 15 16.85 0.24 1.55
N VAL A 16 16.94 -0.92 2.22
CA VAL A 16 18.10 -1.82 2.18
C VAL A 16 17.89 -3.05 1.29
N GLY A 17 16.82 -3.06 0.47
CA GLY A 17 16.50 -4.16 -0.45
C GLY A 17 15.90 -5.40 0.23
N GLY A 18 15.39 -5.29 1.46
CA GLY A 18 14.59 -6.31 2.10
C GLY A 18 13.10 -6.11 1.81
N TYR A 19 12.42 -7.19 1.43
CA TYR A 19 11.01 -7.17 1.03
C TYR A 19 10.13 -8.06 1.94
N GLY A 20 10.69 -8.59 3.03
CA GLY A 20 10.09 -9.63 3.86
C GLY A 20 8.81 -9.17 4.54
N ARG A 21 8.82 -7.99 5.18
CA ARG A 21 7.64 -7.42 5.86
C ARG A 21 6.53 -7.08 4.88
N LEU A 22 6.86 -6.39 3.79
CA LEU A 22 5.87 -6.02 2.77
C LEU A 22 5.23 -7.27 2.14
N HIS A 23 6.04 -8.25 1.75
CA HIS A 23 5.53 -9.51 1.20
C HIS A 23 4.71 -10.29 2.24
N GLY A 24 5.13 -10.32 3.51
CA GLY A 24 4.37 -10.92 4.61
C GLY A 24 2.99 -10.29 4.78
N TRP A 25 2.93 -8.95 4.88
CA TRP A 25 1.68 -8.20 4.99
C TRP A 25 0.77 -8.44 3.79
N LEU A 26 1.30 -8.38 2.56
CA LEU A 26 0.52 -8.65 1.34
C LEU A 26 0.03 -10.10 1.28
N ARG A 27 0.83 -11.07 1.74
CA ARG A 27 0.42 -12.48 1.82
C ARG A 27 -0.75 -12.65 2.80
N GLU A 28 -0.70 -11.98 3.93
CA GLU A 28 -1.72 -12.07 4.97
C GLU A 28 -3.01 -11.31 4.63
N HIS A 29 -2.93 -10.09 4.10
CA HIS A 29 -4.09 -9.23 3.92
C HIS A 29 -4.70 -9.30 2.51
N VAL A 30 -3.95 -9.82 1.52
CA VAL A 30 -4.37 -9.86 0.11
C VAL A 30 -4.27 -11.27 -0.47
N TYR A 31 -3.06 -11.83 -0.61
CA TYR A 31 -2.85 -13.01 -1.46
C TYR A 31 -3.50 -14.29 -0.93
N ARG A 32 -3.56 -14.51 0.40
CA ARG A 32 -4.21 -15.69 0.99
C ARG A 32 -5.69 -15.85 0.63
N HIS A 33 -6.34 -14.75 0.23
CA HIS A 33 -7.78 -14.75 -0.06
C HIS A 33 -8.10 -15.16 -1.51
N ALA A 34 -7.12 -15.17 -2.42
CA ALA A 34 -7.29 -15.59 -3.82
C ALA A 34 -8.54 -15.00 -4.51
N ARG A 35 -9.63 -15.78 -4.65
CA ARG A 35 -10.93 -15.36 -5.20
C ARG A 35 -12.10 -15.48 -4.21
N LEU A 36 -11.80 -15.57 -2.91
CA LEU A 36 -12.80 -15.69 -1.83
C LEU A 36 -13.67 -14.42 -1.70
N TYR A 37 -13.10 -13.26 -2.02
CA TYR A 37 -13.75 -11.95 -1.94
C TYR A 37 -13.70 -11.26 -3.29
N ARG A 38 -14.67 -10.37 -3.53
CA ARG A 38 -14.62 -9.40 -4.62
C ARG A 38 -13.55 -8.34 -4.35
N ALA A 39 -13.17 -7.59 -5.38
CA ALA A 39 -12.09 -6.61 -5.28
C ALA A 39 -12.41 -5.47 -4.29
N ASP A 40 -13.67 -5.03 -4.25
CA ASP A 40 -14.24 -4.06 -3.33
C ASP A 40 -14.20 -4.56 -1.87
N GLU A 41 -14.71 -5.77 -1.62
CA GLU A 41 -14.68 -6.40 -0.30
C GLU A 41 -13.26 -6.64 0.21
N LEU A 42 -12.34 -7.06 -0.66
CA LEU A 42 -10.94 -7.29 -0.32
C LEU A 42 -10.21 -5.98 0.00
N LEU A 43 -10.52 -4.90 -0.72
CA LEU A 43 -9.95 -3.58 -0.48
C LEU A 43 -10.39 -3.01 0.86
N GLU A 44 -11.68 -3.12 1.19
CA GLU A 44 -12.21 -2.66 2.48
C GLU A 44 -11.65 -3.48 3.64
N ARG A 45 -11.55 -4.81 3.49
CA ARG A 45 -10.92 -5.70 4.50
C ARG A 45 -9.43 -5.42 4.73
N SER A 46 -8.68 -5.05 3.70
CA SER A 46 -7.21 -4.84 3.77
C SER A 46 -6.79 -3.39 4.01
N THR A 47 -7.68 -2.42 3.84
CA THR A 47 -7.35 -0.98 3.99
C THR A 47 -8.30 -0.21 4.89
N GLY A 48 -9.40 -0.80 5.33
CA GLY A 48 -10.42 -0.17 6.17
C GLY A 48 -11.34 0.81 5.44
N ARG A 49 -11.26 0.91 4.10
CA ARG A 49 -12.14 1.75 3.28
C ARG A 49 -12.31 1.21 1.86
N GLY A 50 -13.35 1.68 1.18
CA GLY A 50 -13.60 1.38 -0.23
C GLY A 50 -12.63 2.07 -1.20
N LEU A 51 -12.89 1.93 -2.51
CA LEU A 51 -12.04 2.49 -3.56
C LEU A 51 -12.04 4.02 -3.56
N ASP A 52 -10.88 4.60 -3.31
CA ASP A 52 -10.66 6.04 -3.25
C ASP A 52 -9.31 6.40 -3.92
N PRO A 53 -9.30 7.21 -5.00
CA PRO A 53 -8.08 7.59 -5.71
C PRO A 53 -7.22 8.61 -4.95
N SER A 54 -7.70 9.20 -3.84
CA SER A 54 -6.99 10.28 -3.13
C SER A 54 -5.58 9.89 -2.68
N ASP A 55 -5.40 8.69 -2.11
CA ASP A 55 -4.09 8.14 -1.72
C ASP A 55 -3.12 8.07 -2.91
N TYR A 56 -3.61 7.65 -4.08
CA TYR A 56 -2.79 7.52 -5.29
C TYR A 56 -2.45 8.88 -5.88
N LEU A 57 -3.41 9.81 -5.94
CA LEU A 57 -3.20 11.17 -6.41
C LEU A 57 -2.24 11.95 -5.50
N ALA A 58 -2.30 11.74 -4.18
CA ALA A 58 -1.34 12.29 -3.23
C ALA A 58 0.07 11.76 -3.50
N TYR A 59 0.23 10.43 -3.60
CA TYR A 59 1.52 9.79 -3.94
C TYR A 59 2.11 10.30 -5.25
N VAL A 60 1.30 10.43 -6.31
CA VAL A 60 1.77 10.92 -7.62
C VAL A 60 2.20 12.39 -7.51
N LYS A 61 1.40 13.25 -6.88
CA LYS A 61 1.75 14.67 -6.69
C LYS A 61 3.03 14.84 -5.89
N GLU A 62 3.17 14.13 -4.77
CA GLU A 62 4.36 14.19 -3.91
C GLU A 62 5.61 13.71 -4.68
N LYS A 63 5.55 12.52 -5.28
CA LYS A 63 6.69 11.92 -5.99
C LYS A 63 7.12 12.73 -7.21
N TYR A 64 6.18 13.10 -8.08
CA TYR A 64 6.51 13.78 -9.33
C TYR A 64 6.74 15.28 -9.13
N GLY A 65 6.08 15.90 -8.15
CA GLY A 65 6.40 17.27 -7.73
C GLY A 65 7.83 17.39 -7.20
N ALA A 66 8.27 16.47 -6.34
CA ALA A 66 9.64 16.44 -5.84
C ALA A 66 10.69 16.16 -6.95
N LEU A 67 10.37 15.32 -7.94
CA LEU A 67 11.31 14.96 -9.02
C LEU A 67 11.42 16.02 -10.12
N TYR A 68 10.35 16.76 -10.42
CA TYR A 68 10.26 17.65 -11.59
C TYR A 68 10.01 19.12 -11.24
N GLY A 69 9.87 19.47 -9.95
CA GLY A 69 9.60 20.85 -9.52
C GLY A 69 8.19 21.34 -9.85
N VAL A 70 7.26 20.42 -10.18
CA VAL A 70 5.87 20.73 -10.54
C VAL A 70 4.94 20.49 -9.34
N GLY A 71 4.82 21.51 -8.49
CA GLY A 71 3.91 21.57 -7.33
C GLY A 71 2.72 22.49 -7.57
#